data_AF-A0AAJ5QRH6-F1
#
_entry.id   AF-A0AAJ5QRH6-F1
#
_cell.length_a   1.000
_cell.length_b   1.000
_cell.length_c   1.000
_cell.angle_alpha   90.00
_cell.angle_beta   90.00
_cell.angle_gamma   90.00
#
_symmetry.space_group_name_H-M   'P 1'
#
loop_
_entity.id
_entity.type
_entity.pdbx_description
1 polymer ?
#
loop_
_entity_poly.entity_id
_entity_poly.type
_entity_poly.pdbx_seq_one_letter_code
_entity_poly.pdbx_strand_id
1 'polypeptide(L)'
;MEKNEDTSLYKEDETNKPKIKKSLKQQIASAQLRLNRLQHKSKQEGKQMETRQKIILGAEVAKAVDSNVFDVDKELILGFLLDITRLSDEEKIKYKKRGRAFLLEMKGRQV
;
A
#
# COMPACT_ATOMS: atom_id res chain seq x y z
N MET A 1 -25.90 -70.83 -34.10
CA MET A 1 -26.79 -70.20 -35.11
C MET A 1 -27.91 -69.56 -34.32
N GLU A 2 -28.28 -68.29 -34.39
CA GLU A 2 -28.01 -67.02 -35.10
C GLU A 2 -28.75 -65.98 -34.20
N LYS A 3 -28.53 -64.67 -34.12
CA LYS A 3 -27.71 -63.64 -34.77
C LYS A 3 -27.76 -62.42 -33.84
N ASN A 4 -26.74 -61.58 -33.93
CA ASN A 4 -26.62 -60.28 -33.27
C ASN A 4 -27.71 -59.30 -33.75
N GLU A 5 -28.14 -58.38 -32.88
CA GLU A 5 -28.37 -56.99 -33.27
C GLU A 5 -27.77 -56.03 -32.23
N ASP A 6 -27.05 -55.07 -32.78
CA ASP A 6 -26.23 -54.03 -32.21
C ASP A 6 -27.11 -52.93 -31.60
N THR A 7 -26.79 -52.43 -30.41
CA THR A 7 -27.21 -51.07 -30.05
C THR A 7 -26.19 -50.44 -29.11
N SER A 8 -25.37 -49.61 -29.73
CA SER A 8 -24.53 -48.57 -29.15
C SER A 8 -25.20 -47.72 -28.07
N LEU A 9 -24.35 -46.98 -27.35
CA LEU A 9 -24.60 -46.01 -26.27
C LEU A 9 -24.62 -46.71 -24.90
N TYR A 10 -23.72 -46.41 -23.97
CA TYR A 10 -23.23 -45.07 -23.62
C TYR A 10 -21.76 -45.15 -23.19
N LYS A 11 -20.93 -44.40 -23.91
CA LYS A 11 -19.64 -43.95 -23.41
C LYS A 11 -19.87 -43.07 -22.18
N GLU A 12 -18.88 -43.13 -21.30
CA GLU A 12 -18.53 -42.19 -20.24
C GLU A 12 -19.25 -40.83 -20.29
N ASP A 13 -19.77 -40.42 -19.14
CA ASP A 13 -19.71 -39.01 -18.74
C ASP A 13 -19.60 -38.93 -17.21
N GLU A 14 -18.40 -39.24 -16.73
CA GLU A 14 -17.97 -39.07 -15.33
C GLU A 14 -17.70 -37.58 -15.00
N THR A 15 -18.48 -36.64 -15.58
CA THR A 15 -18.23 -35.19 -15.43
C THR A 15 -19.50 -34.34 -15.35
N ASN A 16 -20.35 -34.54 -14.34
CA ASN A 16 -21.26 -33.47 -13.95
C ASN A 16 -21.58 -33.46 -12.46
N LYS A 17 -20.59 -33.10 -11.63
CA LYS A 17 -20.90 -32.62 -10.28
C LYS A 17 -21.81 -31.39 -10.41
N PRO A 18 -23.04 -31.41 -9.90
CA PRO A 18 -23.92 -30.26 -9.99
C PRO A 18 -23.23 -29.10 -9.27
N LYS A 19 -22.98 -28.00 -9.99
CA LYS A 19 -22.55 -26.74 -9.38
C LYS A 19 -23.67 -26.29 -8.45
N ILE A 20 -23.58 -26.65 -7.17
CA ILE A 20 -24.53 -26.21 -6.13
C ILE A 20 -24.52 -24.68 -6.18
N LYS A 21 -25.58 -24.09 -6.74
CA LYS A 21 -25.74 -22.64 -6.79
C LYS A 21 -25.84 -22.16 -5.34
N LYS A 22 -24.83 -21.42 -4.88
CA LYS A 22 -24.84 -20.82 -3.54
C LYS A 22 -26.15 -20.06 -3.35
N SER A 23 -26.85 -20.33 -2.26
CA SER A 23 -28.03 -19.57 -1.86
C SER A 23 -27.69 -18.08 -1.78
N LEU A 24 -28.65 -17.20 -2.06
CA LEU A 24 -28.46 -15.74 -1.96
C LEU A 24 -27.81 -15.33 -0.62
N LYS A 25 -28.20 -15.96 0.49
CA LYS A 25 -27.58 -15.74 1.80
C LYS A 25 -26.08 -16.09 1.83
N GLN A 26 -25.69 -17.20 1.22
CA GLN A 26 -24.30 -17.62 1.13
C GLN A 26 -23.48 -16.71 0.20
N GLN A 27 -24.10 -16.18 -0.86
CA GLN A 27 -23.47 -15.19 -1.74
C GLN A 27 -23.23 -13.87 -1.01
N ILE A 28 -24.23 -13.38 -0.27
CA ILE A 28 -24.12 -12.17 0.58
C ILE A 28 -23.04 -12.36 1.64
N ALA A 29 -23.02 -13.49 2.35
CA ALA A 29 -21.99 -13.79 3.34
C ALA A 29 -20.58 -13.84 2.72
N SER A 30 -20.45 -14.46 1.54
CA SER A 30 -19.18 -14.51 0.79
C SER A 30 -18.72 -13.12 0.34
N ALA A 31 -19.64 -12.26 -0.10
CA ALA A 31 -19.33 -10.89 -0.50
C ALA A 31 -18.91 -10.06 0.71
N GLN A 32 -19.62 -10.18 1.85
CA GLN A 32 -19.28 -9.48 3.09
C GLN A 32 -17.92 -9.90 3.64
N LEU A 33 -17.59 -11.20 3.61
CA LEU A 33 -16.28 -11.70 4.02
C LEU A 33 -15.16 -11.11 3.14
N ARG A 34 -15.38 -11.09 1.82
CA ARG A 34 -14.43 -10.48 0.87
C ARG A 34 -14.26 -8.98 1.12
N LEU A 35 -15.36 -8.27 1.37
CA LEU A 35 -15.35 -6.85 1.68
C LEU A 35 -14.54 -6.58 2.96
N ASN A 36 -14.80 -7.32 4.05
CA ASN A 36 -14.08 -7.18 5.30
C ASN A 36 -12.58 -7.44 5.14
N ARG A 37 -12.21 -8.46 4.34
CA ARG A 37 -10.80 -8.75 4.02
C ARG A 37 -10.14 -7.60 3.27
N LEU A 38 -10.81 -7.05 2.25
CA LEU A 38 -10.29 -5.93 1.47
C LEU A 38 -10.15 -4.66 2.32
N GLN A 39 -11.14 -4.36 3.17
CA GLN A 39 -11.08 -3.23 4.11
C GLN A 39 -9.93 -3.39 5.10
N HIS A 40 -9.73 -4.58 5.66
CA HIS A 40 -8.61 -4.85 6.56
C HIS A 40 -7.27 -4.68 5.84
N LYS A 41 -7.14 -5.21 4.62
CA LYS A 41 -5.95 -5.05 3.80
C LYS A 41 -5.65 -3.58 3.50
N SER A 42 -6.66 -2.81 3.12
CA SER A 42 -6.52 -1.37 2.85
C SER A 42 -6.05 -0.61 4.10
N LYS A 43 -6.60 -0.92 5.29
CA LYS A 43 -6.12 -0.34 6.55
C LYS A 43 -4.66 -0.69 6.85
N GLN A 44 -4.25 -1.93 6.59
CA GLN A 44 -2.86 -2.34 6.77
C GLN A 44 -1.91 -1.64 5.79
N GLU A 45 -2.28 -1.56 4.51
CA GLU A 45 -1.53 -0.82 3.49
C GLU A 45 -1.40 0.66 3.88
N GLY A 46 -2.47 1.28 4.40
CA GLY A 46 -2.44 2.65 4.91
C GLY A 46 -1.41 2.84 6.05
N LYS A 47 -1.43 1.97 7.06
CA LYS A 47 -0.45 2.01 8.17
C LYS A 47 0.99 1.81 7.69
N GLN A 48 1.18 0.93 6.71
CA GLN A 48 2.50 0.69 6.12
C GLN A 48 3.01 1.92 5.38
N MET A 49 2.16 2.58 4.59
CA MET A 49 2.52 3.81 3.88
C MET A 49 2.85 4.95 4.85
N GLU A 50 2.07 5.12 5.92
CA GLU A 50 2.35 6.10 6.96
C GLU A 50 3.71 5.84 7.62
N THR A 51 4.00 4.58 7.97
CA THR A 51 5.27 4.20 8.58
C THR A 51 6.45 4.44 7.64
N ARG A 52 6.32 4.10 6.36
CA ARG A 52 7.34 4.38 5.33
C ARG A 52 7.60 5.87 5.20
N GLN A 53 6.56 6.70 5.18
CA GLN A 53 6.72 8.15 5.07
C GLN A 53 7.44 8.74 6.29
N LYS A 54 7.16 8.26 7.50
CA LYS A 54 7.88 8.67 8.72
C LYS A 54 9.37 8.33 8.65
N ILE A 55 9.70 7.14 8.13
CA ILE A 55 11.10 6.71 7.95
C ILE A 55 11.82 7.57 6.92
N ILE A 56 11.19 7.81 5.76
CA ILE A 56 11.76 8.66 4.70
C ILE A 56 12.03 10.06 5.23
N LEU A 57 11.05 10.66 5.92
CA LEU A 57 11.21 11.99 6.49
C LEU A 57 12.35 12.04 7.52
N GLY A 58 12.47 11.03 8.38
CA GLY A 58 13.58 10.93 9.33
C GLY A 58 14.95 10.90 8.63
N ALA A 59 15.06 10.14 7.54
CA ALA A 59 16.28 10.10 6.72
C ALA A 59 16.56 11.42 6.01
N GLU A 60 15.53 12.08 5.48
CA GLU A 60 15.65 13.40 4.85
C GLU A 60 16.16 14.46 5.82
N VAL A 61 15.61 14.49 7.04
CA VAL A 61 16.04 15.41 8.10
C VAL A 61 17.49 15.16 8.48
N ALA A 62 17.87 13.90 8.73
CA ALA A 62 19.24 13.54 9.09
C ALA A 62 20.23 13.97 7.99
N LYS A 63 19.86 13.78 6.72
CA LYS A 63 20.70 14.20 5.60
C LYS A 63 20.80 15.71 5.47
N ALA A 64 19.73 16.45 5.74
CA ALA A 64 19.72 17.92 5.67
C ALA A 64 20.63 18.57 6.71
N VAL A 65 20.83 17.91 7.85
CA VAL A 65 21.71 18.39 8.93
C VAL A 65 23.08 17.71 8.92
N ASP A 66 23.38 16.93 7.87
CA ASP A 66 24.61 16.14 7.71
C ASP A 66 24.96 15.28 8.94
N SER A 67 23.95 14.61 9.49
CA SER A 67 24.09 13.72 10.64
C SER A 67 23.56 12.32 10.35
N ASN A 68 23.92 11.37 11.19
CA ASN A 68 23.29 10.05 11.21
C ASN A 68 21.87 10.16 11.79
N VAL A 69 20.94 9.34 11.30
CA VAL A 69 19.55 9.27 11.80
C VAL A 69 19.47 9.08 13.32
N PHE A 70 20.45 8.38 13.93
CA PHE A 70 20.48 8.13 15.37
C PHE A 70 21.05 9.29 16.18
N ASP A 71 21.82 10.18 15.55
CA ASP A 71 22.58 11.25 16.19
C ASP A 71 21.96 12.63 15.91
N VAL A 72 20.79 12.69 15.26
CA VAL A 72 20.04 13.94 15.08
C VAL A 72 19.58 14.46 16.45
N ASP A 73 19.98 15.68 16.80
CA ASP A 73 19.46 16.41 17.96
C ASP A 73 17.98 16.73 17.73
N LYS A 74 17.11 15.94 18.37
CA LYS A 74 15.66 16.05 18.21
C LYS A 74 15.11 17.33 18.83
N GLU A 75 15.69 17.78 19.93
CA GLU A 75 15.21 18.95 20.67
C GLU A 75 15.46 20.22 19.86
N LEU A 76 16.68 20.34 19.32
CA LEU A 76 17.06 21.45 18.45
C LEU A 76 16.19 21.51 17.18
N ILE A 77 15.99 20.37 16.51
CA ILE A 77 15.21 20.34 15.26
C ILE A 77 13.75 20.66 15.52
N LEU A 78 13.14 20.09 16.56
CA LEU A 78 11.75 20.40 16.89
C LEU A 78 11.59 21.86 17.30
N GLY A 79 12.53 22.41 18.09
CA GLY A 79 12.56 23.83 18.43
C GLY A 79 12.56 24.73 17.20
N PHE A 80 13.45 24.46 16.24
CA PHE A 80 13.50 25.20 14.98
C PHE A 80 12.23 25.07 14.13
N LEU A 81 11.64 23.86 14.07
CA LEU A 81 10.40 23.63 13.32
C LEU A 81 9.20 24.39 13.90
N LEU A 82 9.16 24.62 15.21
CA LEU A 82 8.08 25.40 15.86
C LEU A 82 8.09 26.87 15.42
N ASP A 83 9.28 27.43 15.12
CA ASP A 83 9.42 28.79 14.61
C ASP A 83 8.87 28.97 13.19
N ILE A 84 8.56 27.89 12.46
CA ILE A 84 7.91 27.98 11.13
C ILE A 84 6.60 28.78 11.20
N THR A 85 5.88 28.70 12.32
CA THR A 85 4.62 29.43 12.53
C THR A 85 4.81 30.95 12.57
N ARG A 86 6.02 31.43 12.86
CA ARG A 86 6.39 32.84 12.97
C ARG A 86 6.92 33.43 11.66
N LEU A 87 7.19 32.58 10.67
CA LEU A 87 7.72 33.02 9.37
C LEU A 87 6.68 33.81 8.58
N SER A 88 7.14 34.84 7.87
CA SER A 88 6.36 35.52 6.85
C SER A 88 6.08 34.60 5.65
N ASP A 89 5.10 34.96 4.82
CA ASP A 89 4.79 34.14 3.64
C ASP A 89 5.91 34.15 2.61
N GLU A 90 6.65 35.26 2.49
CA GLU A 90 7.85 35.38 1.65
C GLU A 90 8.96 34.44 2.14
N GLU A 91 9.18 34.38 3.45
CA GLU A 91 10.15 33.48 4.06
C GLU A 91 9.75 32.02 3.84
N LYS A 92 8.47 31.66 4.05
CA LYS A 92 7.95 30.32 3.75
C LYS A 92 8.19 29.95 2.30
N ILE A 93 7.95 30.85 1.36
CA ILE A 93 8.22 30.61 -0.08
C ILE A 93 9.72 30.36 -0.30
N LYS A 94 10.60 31.16 0.31
CA LYS A 94 12.06 31.00 0.22
C LYS A 94 12.52 29.64 0.78
N TYR A 95 12.04 29.23 1.95
CA TYR A 95 12.34 27.92 2.53
C TYR A 95 11.80 26.77 1.68
N LYS A 96 10.57 26.88 1.15
CA LYS A 96 10.01 25.88 0.22
C LYS A 96 10.83 25.75 -1.07
N LYS A 97 11.36 26.85 -1.62
CA LYS A 97 12.26 26.81 -2.79
C LYS A 97 13.56 26.08 -2.46
N ARG A 98 14.20 26.41 -1.32
CA ARG A 98 15.42 25.74 -0.85
C ARG A 98 15.20 24.25 -0.60
N GLY A 99 14.15 23.89 0.12
CA GLY A 99 13.81 22.48 0.39
C GLY A 99 13.58 21.67 -0.88
N ARG A 100 12.89 22.24 -1.89
CA ARG A 100 12.72 21.58 -3.19
C ARG A 100 14.04 21.36 -3.92
N ALA A 101 14.94 22.35 -3.92
CA ALA A 101 16.26 22.19 -4.54
C ALA A 101 17.07 21.08 -3.86
N PHE A 102 17.08 21.04 -2.52
CA PHE A 102 17.74 19.99 -1.74
C PHE A 102 17.19 18.59 -2.05
N LEU A 103 15.87 18.41 -2.07
CA LEU A 103 15.25 17.11 -2.39
C LEU A 103 15.55 16.66 -3.83
N LEU A 104 15.61 17.59 -4.79
CA LEU A 104 16.01 17.28 -6.17
C LEU A 104 17.47 16.85 -6.25
N GLU A 105 18.36 17.53 -5.52
CA GLU A 105 19.77 17.19 -5.45
C GLU A 105 19.99 15.80 -4.82
N MET A 106 19.22 15.45 -3.78
CA MET A 106 19.24 14.10 -3.20
C MET A 106 18.82 13.02 -4.21
N LYS A 107 17.79 13.29 -5.02
CA LYS A 107 17.34 12.36 -6.07
C LYS A 107 18.37 12.21 -7.19
N GLY A 108 19.07 13.28 -7.56
CA GLY A 108 20.13 13.25 -8.57
C GLY A 108 21.38 12.48 -8.13
N ARG A 109 21.56 12.24 -6.82
CA ARG A 109 22.66 11.44 -6.25
C ARG A 109 22.36 9.94 -6.16
N GLN A 110 21.14 9.50 -6.48
CA GLN A 110 20.85 8.08 -6.69
C GLN A 110 21.37 7.67 -8.08
N VAL A 111 22.66 7.33 -8.16
CA VAL A 111 23.31 6.67 -9.31
C VAL A 111 23.67 5.25 -8.90
#